data_AF-A0A942YBG4-F1
#
_entry.id   AF-A0A942YBG4-F1
#
_cell.length_a   1.000
_cell.length_b   1.000
_cell.length_c   1.000
_cell.angle_alpha   90.00
_cell.angle_beta   90.00
_cell.angle_gamma   90.00
#
_symmetry.space_group_name_H-M   'P 1'
#
loop_
_entity.id
_entity.type
_entity.pdbx_description
1 polymer ?
#
loop_
_entity_poly.entity_id
_entity_poly.type
_entity_poly.pdbx_seq_one_letter_code
_entity_poly.pdbx_strand_id
1 'polypeptide(L)'
;MCNDLLARLEEEKGQWLHKAMDRFKEEFTCFDDKTVLTPENQIMKMKSIHRQNNLDLDRMEKEIKLIKDNIEEEEQVYQHLTKAVQYLQEDIIHYEGLLSELATIQLEKFNCLLHTKFEFDLKKDQVVFKDRKTTRLIEGFNEVESEMAEFYRKQLDDNERKLARIFRDAAPETSYVFQSNPQASSLSLKHGRGLDQYIVLKNFEEDYRIVANTLDENNMLVYEYYINQLNHVKQIGKRDLLQQSAAKKEQHQLASEKAAELQEQKRQKELSLAALEEQLTRAIWEQNQELERLQKLDEFLKEEFVEAVSKWQVKLFGEQTPEVERWLYHQYSQLILKQAERIIGNEHF
;
A
#
# COMPACT_ATOMS: atom_id res chain seq x y z
N MET A 1 -87.22 18.61 -12.07
CA MET A 1 -87.07 17.53 -11.08
C MET A 1 -85.88 16.61 -11.40
N CYS A 2 -85.86 15.82 -12.48
CA CYS A 2 -84.68 14.99 -12.82
C CYS A 2 -83.42 15.79 -13.20
N ASN A 3 -83.58 16.91 -13.91
CA ASN A 3 -82.44 17.77 -14.29
C ASN A 3 -81.80 18.46 -13.06
N ASP A 4 -82.60 18.83 -12.06
CA ASP A 4 -82.12 19.45 -10.82
C ASP A 4 -81.37 18.43 -9.95
N LEU A 5 -81.84 17.18 -9.90
CA LEU A 5 -81.15 16.08 -9.23
C LEU A 5 -79.83 15.73 -9.90
N LEU A 6 -79.80 15.67 -11.24
CA LEU A 6 -78.58 15.43 -12.01
C LEU A 6 -77.52 16.51 -11.79
N ALA A 7 -77.92 17.79 -11.85
CA ALA A 7 -77.00 18.90 -11.57
C ALA A 7 -76.42 18.82 -10.15
N ARG A 8 -77.26 18.47 -9.17
CA ARG A 8 -76.81 18.29 -7.77
C ARG A 8 -75.88 17.10 -7.59
N LEU A 9 -76.16 15.95 -8.19
CA LEU A 9 -75.30 14.76 -8.11
C LEU A 9 -73.95 14.99 -8.81
N GLU A 10 -73.96 15.72 -9.92
CA GLU A 10 -72.76 16.13 -10.64
C GLU A 10 -71.87 17.09 -9.83
N GLU A 11 -72.47 17.94 -8.99
CA GLU A 11 -71.75 18.79 -8.04
C GLU A 11 -71.25 18.00 -6.82
N GLU A 12 -72.11 17.15 -6.24
CA GLU A 12 -71.82 16.37 -5.03
C GLU A 12 -70.73 15.30 -5.25
N LYS A 13 -70.59 14.74 -6.46
CA LYS A 13 -69.66 13.61 -6.74
C LYS A 13 -68.20 13.88 -6.41
N GLY A 14 -67.76 15.14 -6.48
CA GLY A 14 -66.38 15.55 -6.20
C GLY A 14 -66.17 16.14 -4.80
N GLN A 15 -67.26 16.44 -4.08
CA GLN A 15 -67.18 17.17 -2.81
C GLN A 15 -66.45 16.41 -1.71
N TRP A 16 -66.51 15.07 -1.73
CA TRP A 16 -65.82 14.24 -0.73
C TRP A 16 -64.29 14.37 -0.83
N LEU A 17 -63.73 14.50 -2.04
CA LEU A 17 -62.30 14.76 -2.24
C LEU A 17 -61.90 16.16 -1.75
N HIS A 18 -62.76 17.16 -1.98
CA HIS A 18 -62.53 18.51 -1.47
C HIS A 18 -62.52 18.52 0.05
N LYS A 19 -63.53 17.92 0.70
CA LYS A 19 -63.61 17.84 2.16
C LYS A 19 -62.44 17.08 2.78
N ALA A 20 -62.04 15.96 2.18
CA ALA A 20 -60.87 15.21 2.65
C ALA A 20 -59.59 16.03 2.56
N MET A 21 -59.39 16.77 1.46
CA MET A 21 -58.25 17.66 1.29
C MET A 21 -58.29 18.90 2.21
N ASP A 22 -59.48 19.42 2.52
CA ASP A 22 -59.63 20.55 3.43
C ASP A 22 -59.29 20.11 4.86
N ARG A 23 -59.82 18.97 5.33
CA ARG A 23 -59.43 18.35 6.62
C ARG A 23 -57.94 18.05 6.68
N PHE A 24 -57.38 17.52 5.59
CA PHE A 24 -55.95 17.26 5.49
C PHE A 24 -55.11 18.54 5.63
N LYS A 25 -55.54 19.65 5.02
CA LYS A 25 -54.86 20.96 5.13
C LYS A 25 -55.03 21.63 6.50
N GLU A 26 -56.16 21.42 7.16
CA GLU A 26 -56.41 21.91 8.52
C GLU A 26 -55.47 21.23 9.53
N GLU A 27 -55.24 19.92 9.38
CA GLU A 27 -54.35 19.17 10.27
C GLU A 27 -52.87 19.32 9.93
N PHE A 28 -52.54 19.35 8.64
CA PHE A 28 -51.18 19.56 8.14
C PHE A 28 -51.15 20.88 7.39
N THR A 29 -50.63 21.92 8.05
CA THR A 29 -50.36 23.23 7.44
C THR A 29 -49.33 23.08 6.30
N CYS A 30 -49.80 22.67 5.13
CA CYS A 30 -48.96 22.33 3.99
C CYS A 30 -49.24 23.30 2.84
N PHE A 31 -48.20 24.03 2.47
CA PHE A 31 -47.96 24.81 1.25
C PHE A 31 -49.18 25.38 0.49
N ASP A 32 -49.21 26.72 0.50
CA ASP A 32 -49.99 27.60 -0.36
C ASP A 32 -49.49 27.51 -1.83
N ASP A 33 -49.52 26.31 -2.41
CA ASP A 33 -49.14 26.11 -3.81
C ASP A 33 -50.28 26.67 -4.66
N LYS A 34 -50.14 27.93 -5.09
CA LYS A 34 -51.08 28.75 -5.90
C LYS A 34 -51.42 28.14 -7.27
N THR A 35 -51.13 26.87 -7.49
CA THR A 35 -51.58 26.10 -8.64
C THR A 35 -52.99 25.60 -8.41
N VAL A 36 -53.92 26.04 -9.26
CA VAL A 36 -55.31 25.54 -9.34
C VAL A 36 -55.28 24.10 -9.85
N LEU A 37 -54.88 23.17 -8.97
CA LEU A 37 -54.95 21.74 -9.21
C LEU A 37 -56.22 21.22 -8.52
N THR A 38 -56.98 20.38 -9.22
CA THR A 38 -58.08 19.63 -8.61
C THR A 38 -57.55 18.74 -7.47
N PRO A 39 -58.32 18.51 -6.39
CA PRO A 39 -57.93 17.65 -5.27
C PRO A 39 -57.32 16.31 -5.69
N GLU A 40 -57.91 15.68 -6.71
CA GLU A 40 -57.43 14.42 -7.26
C GLU A 40 -55.98 14.51 -7.79
N ASN A 41 -55.67 15.54 -8.58
CA ASN A 41 -54.32 15.76 -9.10
C ASN A 41 -53.32 16.09 -7.99
N GLN A 42 -53.76 16.75 -6.91
CA GLN A 42 -52.91 17.00 -5.74
C GLN A 42 -52.54 15.68 -5.06
N ILE A 43 -53.53 14.81 -4.81
CA ILE A 43 -53.32 13.49 -4.20
C ILE A 43 -52.38 12.62 -5.08
N MET A 44 -52.60 12.61 -6.40
CA MET A 44 -51.76 11.85 -7.33
C MET A 44 -50.31 12.37 -7.36
N LYS A 45 -50.11 13.70 -7.30
CA LYS A 45 -48.77 14.31 -7.21
C LYS A 45 -48.06 13.86 -5.93
N MET A 46 -48.75 13.88 -4.78
CA MET A 46 -48.18 13.43 -3.49
C MET A 46 -47.77 11.95 -3.54
N LYS A 47 -48.63 11.06 -4.06
CA LYS A 47 -48.32 9.63 -4.21
C LYS A 47 -47.17 9.38 -5.21
N SER A 48 -47.06 10.19 -6.27
CA SER A 48 -45.96 10.10 -7.23
C SER A 48 -44.61 10.52 -6.64
N ILE A 49 -44.59 11.61 -5.85
CA ILE A 49 -43.37 12.08 -5.17
C ILE A 49 -42.87 11.00 -4.20
N HIS A 50 -43.76 10.42 -3.42
CA HIS A 50 -43.41 9.33 -2.49
C HIS A 50 -42.78 8.11 -3.19
N ARG A 51 -43.27 7.72 -4.37
CA ARG A 51 -42.67 6.63 -5.16
C ARG A 51 -41.27 6.98 -5.67
N GLN A 52 -41.06 8.23 -6.08
CA GLN A 52 -39.74 8.69 -6.53
C GLN A 52 -38.74 8.70 -5.37
N ASN A 53 -39.15 9.20 -4.20
CA ASN A 53 -38.32 9.22 -2.99
C ASN A 53 -37.88 7.80 -2.58
N ASN A 54 -38.76 6.79 -2.70
CA ASN A 54 -38.40 5.38 -2.46
C ASN A 54 -37.27 4.90 -3.39
N LEU A 55 -37.35 5.22 -4.69
CA LEU A 55 -36.33 4.83 -5.66
C LEU A 55 -34.99 5.52 -5.39
N ASP A 56 -35.03 6.77 -4.94
CA ASP A 56 -33.83 7.54 -4.60
C ASP A 56 -33.15 7.00 -3.34
N LEU A 57 -33.91 6.54 -2.34
CA LEU A 57 -33.37 5.85 -1.16
C LEU A 57 -32.72 4.52 -1.52
N ASP A 58 -33.39 3.68 -2.30
CA ASP A 58 -32.83 2.41 -2.81
C ASP A 58 -31.51 2.64 -3.57
N ARG A 59 -31.42 3.75 -4.31
CA ARG A 59 -30.22 4.14 -5.03
C ARG A 59 -29.10 4.54 -4.07
N MET A 60 -29.39 5.37 -3.07
CA MET A 60 -28.42 5.77 -2.05
C MET A 60 -27.89 4.56 -1.27
N GLU A 61 -28.74 3.62 -0.88
CA GLU A 61 -28.32 2.38 -0.20
C GLU A 61 -27.39 1.53 -1.06
N LYS A 62 -27.69 1.38 -2.35
CA LYS A 62 -26.81 0.66 -3.30
C LYS A 62 -25.47 1.36 -3.45
N GLU A 63 -25.45 2.69 -3.47
CA GLU A 63 -24.23 3.49 -3.56
C GLU A 63 -23.37 3.36 -2.30
N ILE A 64 -23.97 3.41 -1.10
CA ILE A 64 -23.29 3.12 0.19
C ILE A 64 -22.63 1.76 0.13
N LYS A 65 -23.39 0.74 -0.29
CA LYS A 65 -22.88 -0.63 -0.38
C LYS A 65 -21.69 -0.72 -1.33
N LEU A 66 -21.80 -0.15 -2.53
CA LEU A 66 -20.72 -0.12 -3.51
C LEU A 66 -19.45 0.57 -2.97
N ILE A 67 -19.61 1.71 -2.27
CA ILE A 67 -18.47 2.42 -1.67
C ILE A 67 -17.82 1.56 -0.58
N LYS A 68 -18.60 0.90 0.27
CA LYS A 68 -18.09 -0.01 1.32
C LYS A 68 -17.30 -1.18 0.74
N ASP A 69 -17.86 -1.86 -0.25
CA ASP A 69 -17.22 -2.99 -0.93
C ASP A 69 -15.89 -2.53 -1.58
N ASN A 70 -15.88 -1.37 -2.25
CA ASN A 70 -14.66 -0.80 -2.83
C ASN A 70 -13.59 -0.43 -1.78
N ILE A 71 -13.98 0.09 -0.62
CA ILE A 71 -13.04 0.40 0.48
C ILE A 71 -12.40 -0.89 1.00
N GLU A 72 -13.16 -1.98 1.12
CA GLU A 72 -12.64 -3.26 1.59
C GLU A 72 -11.64 -3.88 0.60
N GLU A 73 -11.94 -3.84 -0.71
CA GLU A 73 -11.01 -4.31 -1.74
C GLU A 73 -9.70 -3.50 -1.76
N GLU A 74 -9.79 -2.17 -1.67
CA GLU A 74 -8.62 -1.30 -1.63
C GLU A 74 -7.79 -1.46 -0.36
N GLU A 75 -8.42 -1.78 0.78
CA GLU A 75 -7.72 -2.06 2.03
C GLU A 75 -6.80 -3.28 1.91
N GLN A 76 -7.24 -4.34 1.22
CA GLN A 76 -6.38 -5.51 0.97
C GLN A 76 -5.16 -5.13 0.15
N VAL A 77 -5.35 -4.35 -0.92
CA VAL A 77 -4.26 -3.86 -1.78
C VAL A 77 -3.29 -2.98 -0.97
N TYR A 78 -3.81 -2.09 -0.14
CA TYR A 78 -3.01 -1.23 0.74
C TYR A 78 -2.16 -2.05 1.73
N GLN A 79 -2.72 -3.10 2.34
CA GLN A 79 -1.98 -3.99 3.24
C GLN A 79 -0.86 -4.75 2.52
N HIS A 80 -1.12 -5.24 1.31
CA HIS A 80 -0.09 -5.87 0.48
C HIS A 80 1.03 -4.91 0.13
N LEU A 81 0.69 -3.67 -0.24
CA LEU A 81 1.66 -2.64 -0.58
C LEU A 81 2.50 -2.22 0.64
N THR A 82 1.88 -2.08 1.81
CA THR A 82 2.58 -1.75 3.07
C THR A 82 3.60 -2.82 3.43
N LYS A 83 3.25 -4.10 3.28
CA LYS A 83 4.21 -5.21 3.45
C LYS A 83 5.35 -5.15 2.44
N ALA A 84 5.04 -4.86 1.17
CA ALA A 84 6.07 -4.71 0.14
C ALA A 84 7.05 -3.57 0.46
N VAL A 85 6.55 -2.43 0.95
CA VAL A 85 7.38 -1.30 1.42
C VAL A 85 8.31 -1.75 2.56
N GLN A 86 7.79 -2.50 3.54
CA GLN A 86 8.61 -3.04 4.63
C GLN A 86 9.73 -3.97 4.12
N TYR A 87 9.39 -4.93 3.24
CA TYR A 87 10.40 -5.81 2.65
C TYR A 87 11.46 -5.04 1.84
N LEU A 88 11.06 -4.03 1.09
CA LEU A 88 12.00 -3.19 0.35
C LEU A 88 12.92 -2.40 1.30
N GLN A 89 12.39 -1.93 2.43
CA GLN A 89 13.19 -1.26 3.45
C GLN A 89 14.23 -2.20 4.09
N GLU A 90 13.83 -3.45 4.37
CA GLU A 90 14.75 -4.49 4.85
C GLU A 90 15.86 -4.79 3.83
N ASP A 91 15.51 -4.94 2.55
CA ASP A 91 16.47 -5.12 1.45
C ASP A 91 17.46 -3.94 1.36
N ILE A 92 16.98 -2.70 1.48
CA ILE A 92 17.84 -1.50 1.45
C ILE A 92 18.85 -1.55 2.60
N ILE A 93 18.38 -1.83 3.83
CA ILE A 93 19.24 -1.94 5.01
C ILE A 93 20.26 -3.07 4.82
N HIS A 94 19.84 -4.21 4.25
CA HIS A 94 20.73 -5.32 3.93
C HIS A 94 21.87 -4.89 3.00
N TYR A 95 21.56 -4.26 1.86
CA TYR A 95 22.57 -3.80 0.92
C TYR A 95 23.50 -2.71 1.50
N GLU A 96 22.98 -1.80 2.32
CA GLU A 96 23.80 -0.81 3.03
C GLU A 96 24.72 -1.45 4.09
N GLY A 97 24.24 -2.50 4.75
CA GLY A 97 25.04 -3.35 5.63
C GLY A 97 26.19 -4.01 4.88
N LEU A 98 25.90 -4.65 3.74
CA LEU A 98 26.91 -5.27 2.87
C LEU A 98 27.96 -4.27 2.36
N LEU A 99 27.56 -3.04 2.02
CA LEU A 99 28.49 -1.97 1.65
C LEU A 99 29.45 -1.61 2.79
N SER A 100 28.92 -1.55 4.02
CA SER A 100 29.72 -1.28 5.21
C SER A 100 30.69 -2.44 5.49
N GLU A 101 30.24 -3.68 5.39
CA GLU A 101 31.08 -4.87 5.52
C GLU A 101 32.21 -4.88 4.49
N LEU A 102 31.90 -4.62 3.21
CA LEU A 102 32.90 -4.53 2.13
C LEU A 102 33.96 -3.47 2.43
N ALA A 103 33.57 -2.32 2.99
CA ALA A 103 34.49 -1.25 3.34
C ALA A 103 35.51 -1.68 4.40
N THR A 104 35.10 -2.51 5.36
CA THR A 104 35.96 -3.00 6.46
C THR A 104 36.98 -4.07 6.06
N ILE A 105 36.82 -4.70 4.89
CA ILE A 105 37.82 -5.68 4.41
C ILE A 105 39.14 -4.97 4.11
N GLN A 106 40.21 -5.44 4.75
CA GLN A 106 41.56 -4.89 4.65
C GLN A 106 42.59 -6.02 4.50
N LEU A 107 43.78 -5.64 4.04
CA LEU A 107 44.95 -6.51 3.98
C LEU A 107 46.06 -5.84 4.81
N GLU A 108 46.63 -6.60 5.74
CA GLU A 108 47.76 -6.17 6.55
C GLU A 108 49.07 -6.51 5.85
N LYS A 109 50.07 -5.64 6.01
CA LYS A 109 51.42 -5.88 5.51
C LYS A 109 52.18 -6.78 6.48
N PHE A 110 52.89 -7.77 5.97
CA PHE A 110 53.74 -8.64 6.79
C PHE A 110 54.82 -7.83 7.51
N ASN A 111 55.16 -8.21 8.74
CA ASN A 111 56.25 -7.60 9.48
C ASN A 111 57.50 -8.47 9.38
N CYS A 112 58.54 -7.99 8.71
CA CYS A 112 59.78 -8.74 8.52
C CYS A 112 60.57 -8.82 9.84
N LEU A 113 60.62 -10.01 10.44
CA LEU A 113 61.31 -10.26 11.72
C LEU A 113 62.61 -11.06 11.51
N LEU A 114 63.40 -10.73 10.48
CA LEU A 114 64.64 -11.44 10.14
C LEU A 114 65.61 -11.56 11.33
N HIS A 115 65.71 -10.54 12.18
CA HIS A 115 66.58 -10.54 13.36
C HIS A 115 66.28 -11.71 14.33
N THR A 116 65.05 -12.19 14.38
CA THR A 116 64.64 -13.31 15.25
C THR A 116 65.22 -14.66 14.80
N LYS A 117 65.76 -14.72 13.57
CA LYS A 117 66.40 -15.91 12.99
C LYS A 117 67.87 -16.05 13.38
N PHE A 118 68.41 -15.09 14.14
CA PHE A 118 69.81 -15.01 14.52
C PHE A 118 69.96 -14.95 16.04
N GLU A 119 70.86 -15.77 16.59
CA GLU A 119 71.27 -15.67 18.00
C GLU A 119 72.44 -14.69 18.13
N PHE A 120 72.22 -13.53 18.76
CA PHE A 120 73.24 -12.52 18.98
C PHE A 120 73.97 -12.73 20.32
N ASP A 121 75.30 -12.77 20.30
CA ASP A 121 76.13 -12.64 21.50
C ASP A 121 76.18 -11.16 21.91
N LEU A 122 75.30 -10.79 22.85
CA LEU A 122 75.21 -9.43 23.40
C LEU A 122 76.52 -8.92 24.01
N LYS A 123 77.47 -9.79 24.36
CA LYS A 123 78.78 -9.38 24.91
C LYS A 123 79.81 -9.05 23.84
N LYS A 124 79.63 -9.58 22.63
CA LYS A 124 80.58 -9.41 21.51
C LYS A 124 80.00 -8.63 20.34
N ASP A 125 78.73 -8.27 20.40
CA ASP A 125 77.97 -7.62 19.33
C ASP A 125 78.13 -8.37 18.00
N GLN A 126 78.08 -9.70 18.08
CA GLN A 126 78.30 -10.62 16.97
C GLN A 126 77.28 -11.74 17.01
N VAL A 127 76.87 -12.23 15.84
CA VAL A 127 75.97 -13.38 15.77
C VAL A 127 76.74 -14.67 16.02
N VAL A 128 76.17 -15.54 16.84
CA VAL A 128 76.72 -16.85 17.19
C VAL A 128 76.41 -17.83 16.06
N PHE A 129 77.43 -18.29 15.35
CA PHE A 129 77.27 -19.33 14.32
C PHE A 129 78.21 -20.51 14.56
N LYS A 130 77.69 -21.74 14.45
CA LYS A 130 78.49 -22.96 14.22
C LYS A 130 78.68 -23.27 12.73
N ASP A 131 77.78 -22.77 11.87
CA ASP A 131 77.73 -23.00 10.42
C ASP A 131 78.37 -21.84 9.63
N ARG A 132 78.55 -22.00 8.30
CA ARG A 132 79.03 -20.91 7.44
C ARG A 132 77.99 -19.78 7.38
N LYS A 133 78.42 -18.53 7.63
CA LYS A 133 77.62 -17.28 7.54
C LYS A 133 76.62 -17.25 6.38
N THR A 134 77.10 -17.61 5.18
CA THR A 134 76.31 -17.65 3.94
C THR A 134 75.08 -18.54 4.05
N THR A 135 75.26 -19.73 4.63
CA THR A 135 74.22 -20.75 4.77
C THR A 135 73.12 -20.23 5.68
N ARG A 136 73.46 -19.58 6.80
CA ARG A 136 72.46 -19.02 7.73
C ARG A 136 71.69 -17.83 7.20
N LEU A 137 72.33 -16.93 6.44
CA LEU A 137 71.61 -15.83 5.79
C LEU A 137 70.62 -16.33 4.73
N ILE A 138 71.00 -17.35 3.95
CA ILE A 138 70.13 -17.97 2.94
C ILE A 138 68.96 -18.71 3.61
N GLU A 139 69.24 -19.48 4.66
CA GLU A 139 68.19 -20.18 5.42
C GLU A 139 67.21 -19.20 6.06
N GLY A 140 67.70 -18.15 6.74
CA GLY A 140 66.85 -17.12 7.32
C GLY A 140 66.00 -16.38 6.28
N PHE A 141 66.56 -16.09 5.10
CA PHE A 141 65.80 -15.54 3.98
C PHE A 141 64.66 -16.47 3.55
N ASN A 142 64.97 -17.74 3.27
CA ASN A 142 63.97 -18.71 2.81
C ASN A 142 62.88 -18.95 3.85
N GLU A 143 63.23 -18.99 5.14
CA GLU A 143 62.26 -19.10 6.23
C GLU A 143 61.32 -17.89 6.27
N VAL A 144 61.86 -16.67 6.23
CA VAL A 144 61.04 -15.44 6.27
C VAL A 144 60.18 -15.31 5.01
N GLU A 145 60.68 -15.69 3.83
CA GLU A 145 59.86 -15.74 2.61
C GLU A 145 58.72 -16.74 2.73
N SER A 146 58.97 -17.92 3.31
CA SER A 146 57.93 -18.92 3.55
C SER A 146 56.87 -18.42 4.53
N GLU A 147 57.29 -17.75 5.61
CA GLU A 147 56.38 -17.13 6.59
C GLU A 147 55.53 -16.03 5.96
N MET A 148 56.14 -15.17 5.15
CA MET A 148 55.45 -14.12 4.41
C MET A 148 54.42 -14.71 3.45
N ALA A 149 54.78 -15.75 2.69
CA ALA A 149 53.86 -16.43 1.78
C ALA A 149 52.67 -17.06 2.53
N GLU A 150 52.93 -17.71 3.67
CA GLU A 150 51.87 -18.30 4.48
C GLU A 150 50.95 -17.22 5.10
N PHE A 151 51.53 -16.11 5.57
CA PHE A 151 50.80 -14.97 6.14
C PHE A 151 49.82 -14.37 5.13
N TYR A 152 50.28 -14.07 3.91
CA TYR A 152 49.41 -13.55 2.88
C TYR A 152 48.37 -14.58 2.44
N ARG A 153 48.74 -15.84 2.23
CA ARG A 153 47.78 -16.90 1.87
C ARG A 153 46.61 -16.99 2.86
N LYS A 154 46.88 -16.97 4.17
CA LYS A 154 45.82 -17.01 5.20
C LYS A 154 44.87 -15.80 5.09
N GLN A 155 45.43 -14.59 4.93
CA GLN A 155 44.59 -13.39 4.77
C GLN A 155 43.76 -13.42 3.48
N LEU A 156 44.32 -13.92 2.38
CA LEU A 156 43.61 -14.03 1.10
C LEU A 156 42.44 -15.01 1.23
N ASP A 157 42.66 -16.20 1.80
CA ASP A 157 41.60 -17.18 2.04
C ASP A 157 40.45 -16.60 2.88
N ASP A 158 40.78 -15.86 3.95
CA ASP A 158 39.77 -15.24 4.81
C ASP A 158 39.01 -14.10 4.09
N ASN A 159 39.72 -13.32 3.28
CA ASN A 159 39.11 -12.25 2.49
C ASN A 159 38.24 -12.79 1.35
N GLU A 160 38.62 -13.89 0.70
CA GLU A 160 37.79 -14.57 -0.30
C GLU A 160 36.47 -15.05 0.29
N ARG A 161 36.49 -15.66 1.49
CA ARG A 161 35.25 -16.10 2.16
C ARG A 161 34.34 -14.91 2.47
N LYS A 162 34.89 -13.79 2.93
CA LYS A 162 34.11 -12.57 3.21
C LYS A 162 33.50 -12.00 1.92
N LEU A 163 34.30 -11.89 0.86
CA LEU A 163 33.85 -11.39 -0.45
C LEU A 163 32.78 -12.30 -1.06
N ALA A 164 32.95 -13.63 -0.99
CA ALA A 164 31.97 -14.59 -1.48
C ALA A 164 30.64 -14.52 -0.72
N ARG A 165 30.67 -14.21 0.59
CA ARG A 165 29.44 -13.96 1.36
C ARG A 165 28.74 -12.69 0.86
N ILE A 166 29.48 -11.60 0.67
CA ILE A 166 28.93 -10.31 0.25
C ILE A 166 28.35 -10.38 -1.17
N PHE A 167 29.05 -11.04 -2.11
CA PHE A 167 28.63 -11.08 -3.51
C PHE A 167 27.52 -12.07 -3.82
N ARG A 168 27.27 -13.04 -2.94
CA ARG A 168 26.16 -13.99 -3.10
C ARG A 168 24.82 -13.30 -3.36
N ASP A 169 24.58 -12.18 -2.69
CA ASP A 169 23.28 -11.50 -2.69
C ASP A 169 23.18 -10.37 -3.71
N ALA A 170 24.32 -9.84 -4.17
CA ALA A 170 24.38 -8.64 -4.99
C ALA A 170 24.91 -8.88 -6.40
N ALA A 171 25.77 -9.88 -6.57
CA ALA A 171 26.41 -10.21 -7.82
C ALA A 171 26.80 -11.71 -7.84
N PRO A 172 25.83 -12.64 -7.85
CA PRO A 172 26.10 -14.08 -7.74
C PRO A 172 26.97 -14.63 -8.87
N GLU A 173 27.04 -13.94 -10.00
CA GLU A 173 27.93 -14.27 -11.12
C GLU A 173 29.37 -13.75 -10.92
N THR A 174 29.57 -12.84 -9.96
CA THR A 174 30.87 -12.29 -9.61
C THR A 174 31.53 -13.19 -8.58
N SER A 175 32.25 -14.19 -9.06
CA SER A 175 33.21 -14.93 -8.23
C SER A 175 34.59 -14.31 -8.39
N TYR A 176 35.28 -14.14 -7.26
CA TYR A 176 36.65 -13.64 -7.26
C TYR A 176 37.57 -14.62 -6.54
N VAL A 177 38.69 -14.90 -7.19
CA VAL A 177 39.79 -15.71 -6.66
C VAL A 177 41.06 -14.90 -6.79
N PHE A 178 41.81 -14.74 -5.70
CA PHE A 178 43.09 -14.05 -5.75
C PHE A 178 44.07 -14.84 -6.59
N GLN A 179 44.78 -14.14 -7.46
CA GLN A 179 45.85 -14.73 -8.23
C GLN A 179 47.09 -14.85 -7.33
N SER A 180 47.47 -16.07 -6.98
CA SER A 180 48.51 -16.39 -5.98
C SER A 180 49.96 -16.34 -6.48
N ASN A 181 50.20 -15.86 -7.71
CA ASN A 181 51.53 -15.71 -8.30
C ASN A 181 51.82 -14.24 -8.64
N PRO A 182 52.18 -13.39 -7.65
CA PRO A 182 52.75 -12.09 -7.97
C PRO A 182 53.95 -12.28 -8.91
N GLN A 183 54.01 -11.50 -10.00
CA GLN A 183 55.15 -11.53 -10.95
C GLN A 183 56.50 -11.22 -10.29
N ALA A 184 56.50 -10.77 -9.03
CA ALA A 184 57.63 -10.35 -8.22
C ALA A 184 58.45 -11.47 -7.56
N SER A 185 58.14 -12.76 -7.77
CA SER A 185 59.04 -13.87 -7.38
C SER A 185 60.43 -13.81 -8.05
N SER A 186 60.74 -12.74 -8.80
CA SER A 186 61.99 -12.47 -9.49
C SER A 186 63.08 -11.80 -8.66
N LEU A 187 62.78 -11.18 -7.50
CA LEU A 187 63.82 -10.66 -6.58
C LEU A 187 64.33 -11.80 -5.68
N SER A 188 64.77 -12.88 -6.32
CA SER A 188 65.50 -13.94 -5.66
C SER A 188 66.92 -13.47 -5.38
N LEU A 189 67.55 -14.01 -4.36
CA LEU A 189 68.98 -13.84 -4.11
C LEU A 189 69.89 -14.34 -5.26
N LYS A 190 69.33 -14.91 -6.35
CA LYS A 190 70.09 -15.47 -7.47
C LYS A 190 70.32 -14.48 -8.61
N HIS A 191 71.62 -14.21 -8.79
CA HIS A 191 72.33 -13.80 -10.01
C HIS A 191 72.20 -12.32 -10.38
N GLY A 192 73.10 -11.52 -9.79
CA GLY A 192 73.35 -10.13 -10.19
C GLY A 192 73.47 -9.15 -9.02
N ARG A 193 72.97 -9.52 -7.83
CA ARG A 193 73.07 -8.72 -6.57
C ARG A 193 73.52 -9.51 -5.34
N GLY A 194 74.39 -10.52 -5.56
CA GLY A 194 75.45 -10.86 -4.62
C GLY A 194 75.11 -11.37 -3.22
N LEU A 195 74.70 -12.62 -3.07
CA LEU A 195 75.27 -13.45 -1.99
C LEU A 195 76.50 -14.21 -2.51
N ASP A 196 76.45 -14.69 -3.74
CA ASP A 196 77.57 -15.44 -4.35
C ASP A 196 78.78 -14.53 -4.70
N GLN A 197 78.57 -13.21 -4.81
CA GLN A 197 79.59 -12.23 -5.23
C GLN A 197 80.03 -11.25 -4.12
N TYR A 198 79.30 -11.11 -3.00
CA TYR A 198 79.59 -10.11 -1.96
C TYR A 198 79.94 -10.67 -0.58
N ILE A 199 79.97 -12.00 -0.40
CA ILE A 199 80.46 -12.58 0.86
C ILE A 199 81.99 -12.53 0.87
N VAL A 200 82.51 -11.31 0.98
CA VAL A 200 83.83 -11.08 1.52
C VAL A 200 83.78 -11.61 2.95
N LEU A 201 84.76 -12.43 3.31
CA LEU A 201 84.93 -13.12 4.59
C LEU A 201 84.91 -12.21 5.84
N LYS A 202 84.57 -10.90 5.75
CA LYS A 202 84.78 -9.91 6.80
C LYS A 202 83.65 -8.92 7.14
N ASN A 203 82.49 -8.89 6.47
CA ASN A 203 81.41 -7.94 6.86
C ASN A 203 80.01 -8.57 6.97
N PHE A 204 79.64 -9.08 8.15
CA PHE A 204 78.32 -9.69 8.39
C PHE A 204 77.16 -8.69 8.31
N GLU A 205 77.39 -7.47 8.78
CA GLU A 205 76.37 -6.44 8.87
C GLU A 205 75.87 -5.98 7.50
N GLU A 206 76.76 -5.85 6.53
CA GLU A 206 76.42 -5.47 5.15
C GLU A 206 75.58 -6.54 4.45
N ASP A 207 76.00 -7.81 4.54
CA ASP A 207 75.23 -8.93 3.95
C ASP A 207 73.87 -9.09 4.64
N TYR A 208 73.79 -8.90 5.96
CA TYR A 208 72.53 -8.89 6.70
C TYR A 208 71.61 -7.78 6.20
N ARG A 209 72.12 -6.55 6.02
CA ARG A 209 71.34 -5.42 5.49
C ARG A 209 70.82 -5.68 4.08
N ILE A 210 71.62 -6.31 3.21
CA ILE A 210 71.18 -6.68 1.86
C ILE A 210 70.00 -7.66 1.92
N VAL A 211 70.11 -8.71 2.76
CA VAL A 211 69.03 -9.70 2.94
C VAL A 211 67.78 -9.05 3.52
N ALA A 212 67.91 -8.23 4.55
CA ALA A 212 66.79 -7.50 5.16
C ALA A 212 66.08 -6.58 4.16
N ASN A 213 66.84 -5.76 3.42
CA ASN A 213 66.29 -4.87 2.40
C ASN A 213 65.57 -5.64 1.29
N THR A 214 66.14 -6.77 0.84
CA THR A 214 65.53 -7.61 -0.19
C THR A 214 64.20 -8.20 0.30
N LEU A 215 64.13 -8.68 1.54
CA LEU A 215 62.87 -9.17 2.13
C LEU A 215 61.83 -8.06 2.26
N ASP A 216 62.23 -6.85 2.64
CA ASP A 216 61.33 -5.70 2.73
C ASP A 216 60.80 -5.26 1.36
N GLU A 217 61.66 -5.27 0.33
CA GLU A 217 61.27 -5.02 -1.07
C GLU A 217 60.30 -6.10 -1.57
N ASN A 218 60.60 -7.39 -1.33
CA ASN A 218 59.72 -8.51 -1.70
C ASN A 218 58.36 -8.38 -1.03
N ASN A 219 58.35 -8.07 0.26
CA ASN A 219 57.13 -7.86 1.04
C ASN A 219 56.31 -6.68 0.52
N MET A 220 56.95 -5.55 0.17
CA MET A 220 56.26 -4.42 -0.46
C MET A 220 55.60 -4.81 -1.79
N LEU A 221 56.33 -5.50 -2.68
CA LEU A 221 55.80 -5.88 -3.98
C LEU A 221 54.62 -6.86 -3.87
N VAL A 222 54.73 -7.85 -2.98
CA VAL A 222 53.66 -8.82 -2.72
C VAL A 222 52.44 -8.13 -2.10
N TYR A 223 52.66 -7.23 -1.13
CA TYR A 223 51.59 -6.44 -0.52
C TYR A 223 50.85 -5.58 -1.54
N GLU A 224 51.59 -4.80 -2.35
CA GLU A 224 51.03 -3.92 -3.38
C GLU A 224 50.23 -4.72 -4.43
N TYR A 225 50.73 -5.89 -4.81
CA TYR A 225 50.02 -6.76 -5.74
C TYR A 225 48.66 -7.23 -5.19
N TYR A 226 48.62 -7.70 -3.95
CA TYR A 226 47.38 -8.18 -3.33
C TYR A 226 46.42 -7.06 -2.94
N ILE A 227 46.92 -5.90 -2.48
CA ILE A 227 46.05 -4.76 -2.16
C ILE A 227 45.42 -4.18 -3.43
N ASN A 228 46.13 -4.15 -4.55
CA ASN A 228 45.58 -3.70 -5.83
C ASN A 228 44.46 -4.62 -6.31
N GLN A 229 44.67 -5.94 -6.20
CA GLN A 229 43.63 -6.95 -6.44
C GLN A 229 42.40 -6.72 -5.54
N LEU A 230 42.61 -6.60 -4.22
CA LEU A 230 41.53 -6.36 -3.27
C LEU A 230 40.77 -5.07 -3.58
N ASN A 231 41.48 -3.98 -3.88
CA ASN A 231 40.87 -2.69 -4.21
C ASN A 231 40.05 -2.76 -5.50
N HIS A 232 40.53 -3.45 -6.52
CA HIS A 232 39.79 -3.65 -7.77
C HIS A 232 38.45 -4.36 -7.51
N VAL A 233 38.47 -5.43 -6.73
CA VAL A 233 37.26 -6.19 -6.36
C VAL A 233 36.31 -5.37 -5.50
N LYS A 234 36.84 -4.63 -4.52
CA LYS A 234 36.04 -3.72 -3.70
C LYS A 234 35.36 -2.64 -4.54
N GLN A 235 36.01 -2.12 -5.59
CA GLN A 235 35.41 -1.14 -6.49
C GLN A 235 34.25 -1.74 -7.30
N ILE A 236 34.44 -2.93 -7.89
CA ILE A 236 33.39 -3.65 -8.62
C ILE A 236 32.21 -3.93 -7.69
N GLY A 237 32.50 -4.55 -6.54
CA GLY A 237 31.51 -4.88 -5.52
C GLY A 237 30.72 -3.68 -5.01
N LYS A 238 31.42 -2.57 -4.75
CA LYS A 238 30.79 -1.32 -4.32
C LYS A 238 29.85 -0.78 -5.38
N ARG A 239 30.26 -0.79 -6.65
CA ARG A 239 29.42 -0.31 -7.76
C ARG A 239 28.13 -1.14 -7.86
N ASP A 240 28.25 -2.45 -7.82
CA ASP A 240 27.11 -3.36 -8.00
C ASP A 240 26.14 -3.28 -6.81
N LEU A 241 26.66 -3.25 -5.57
CA LEU A 241 25.86 -3.04 -4.36
C LEU A 241 25.14 -1.69 -4.36
N LEU A 242 25.81 -0.61 -4.77
CA LEU A 242 25.19 0.71 -4.88
C LEU A 242 24.08 0.73 -5.93
N GLN A 243 24.27 0.05 -7.06
CA GLN A 243 23.26 -0.07 -8.09
C GLN A 243 22.01 -0.83 -7.57
N GLN A 244 22.20 -1.95 -6.87
CA GLN A 244 21.10 -2.70 -6.27
C GLN A 244 20.37 -1.88 -5.20
N SER A 245 21.13 -1.22 -4.31
CA SER A 245 20.56 -0.34 -3.27
C SER A 245 19.76 0.81 -3.88
N ALA A 246 20.26 1.45 -4.94
CA ALA A 246 19.57 2.54 -5.63
C ALA A 246 18.26 2.08 -6.27
N ALA A 247 18.27 0.94 -6.97
CA ALA A 247 17.07 0.37 -7.57
C ALA A 247 16.01 0.03 -6.51
N LYS A 248 16.42 -0.53 -5.37
CA LYS A 248 15.52 -0.82 -4.25
C LYS A 248 14.97 0.44 -3.60
N LYS A 249 15.77 1.50 -3.45
CA LYS A 249 15.31 2.81 -2.97
C LYS A 249 14.27 3.45 -3.88
N GLU A 250 14.46 3.37 -5.20
CA GLU A 250 13.48 3.86 -6.17
C GLU A 250 12.16 3.08 -6.08
N GLN A 251 12.24 1.74 -6.01
CA GLN A 251 11.06 0.89 -5.81
C GLN A 251 10.35 1.19 -4.49
N HIS A 252 11.10 1.38 -3.41
CA HIS A 252 10.56 1.74 -2.10
C HIS A 252 9.84 3.08 -2.16
N GLN A 253 10.43 4.09 -2.81
CA GLN A 253 9.82 5.41 -2.97
C GLN A 253 8.49 5.31 -3.73
N LEU A 254 8.48 4.67 -4.91
CA LEU A 254 7.27 4.50 -5.72
C LEU A 254 6.17 3.74 -4.96
N ALA A 255 6.53 2.66 -4.25
CA ALA A 255 5.58 1.90 -3.44
C ALA A 255 5.02 2.72 -2.27
N SER A 256 5.86 3.55 -1.63
CA SER A 256 5.46 4.43 -0.52
C SER A 256 4.51 5.54 -0.99
N GLU A 257 4.82 6.17 -2.13
CA GLU A 257 3.98 7.19 -2.75
C GLU A 257 2.60 6.62 -3.09
N LYS A 258 2.57 5.45 -3.74
CA LYS A 258 1.31 4.77 -4.06
C LYS A 258 0.50 4.36 -2.82
N ALA A 259 1.18 3.99 -1.73
CA ALA A 259 0.51 3.67 -0.46
C ALA A 259 -0.13 4.93 0.15
N ALA A 260 0.57 6.06 0.12
CA ALA A 260 0.04 7.33 0.59
C ALA A 260 -1.15 7.81 -0.25
N GLU A 261 -1.09 7.67 -1.59
CA GLU A 261 -2.20 7.98 -2.48
C GLU A 261 -3.45 7.14 -2.18
N LEU A 262 -3.29 5.81 -2.02
CA LEU A 262 -4.40 4.91 -1.67
C LEU A 262 -5.00 5.26 -0.31
N GLN A 263 -4.17 5.60 0.67
CA GLN A 263 -4.64 6.01 1.99
C GLN A 263 -5.46 7.30 1.93
N GLU A 264 -5.02 8.28 1.14
CA GLU A 264 -5.77 9.52 0.96
C GLU A 264 -7.08 9.29 0.19
N GLN A 265 -7.07 8.45 -0.86
CA GLN A 265 -8.29 8.06 -1.57
C GLN A 265 -9.29 7.37 -0.65
N LYS A 266 -8.83 6.46 0.20
CA LYS A 266 -9.65 5.81 1.22
C LYS A 266 -10.27 6.84 2.16
N ARG A 267 -9.48 7.79 2.67
CA ARG A 267 -9.97 8.86 3.54
C ARG A 267 -11.07 9.70 2.86
N GLN A 268 -10.89 10.04 1.59
CA GLN A 268 -11.91 10.78 0.82
C GLN A 268 -13.19 9.96 0.64
N LYS A 269 -13.07 8.66 0.36
CA LYS A 269 -14.22 7.76 0.26
C LYS A 269 -14.97 7.61 1.58
N GLU A 270 -14.25 7.46 2.70
CA GLU A 270 -14.84 7.42 4.05
C GLU A 270 -15.62 8.70 4.38
N LEU A 271 -15.08 9.88 4.03
CA LEU A 271 -15.79 11.15 4.18
C LEU A 271 -17.06 11.21 3.32
N SER A 272 -16.98 10.77 2.05
CA SER A 272 -18.14 10.72 1.17
C SER A 272 -19.21 9.74 1.65
N LEU A 273 -18.77 8.60 2.21
CA LEU A 273 -19.65 7.58 2.79
C LEU A 273 -20.41 8.14 3.99
N ALA A 274 -19.71 8.80 4.92
CA ALA A 274 -20.33 9.42 6.09
C ALA A 274 -21.36 10.50 5.69
N ALA A 275 -21.04 11.33 4.69
CA ALA A 275 -21.97 12.34 4.19
C ALA A 275 -23.22 11.69 3.55
N LEU A 276 -23.04 10.60 2.80
CA LEU A 276 -24.14 9.90 2.13
C LEU A 276 -25.00 9.09 3.12
N GLU A 277 -24.40 8.52 4.17
CA GLU A 277 -25.12 7.91 5.29
C GLU A 277 -25.94 8.93 6.08
N GLU A 278 -25.41 10.14 6.29
CA GLU A 278 -26.16 11.24 6.90
C GLU A 278 -27.34 11.68 6.03
N GLN A 279 -27.12 11.82 4.71
CA GLN A 279 -28.17 12.13 3.75
C GLN A 279 -29.26 11.06 3.73
N LEU A 280 -28.88 9.78 3.68
CA LEU A 280 -29.80 8.66 3.72
C LEU A 280 -30.64 8.69 5.00
N THR A 281 -30.00 8.90 6.16
CA THR A 281 -30.71 8.96 7.45
C THR A 281 -31.76 10.08 7.49
N ARG A 282 -31.40 11.26 6.97
CA ARG A 282 -32.34 12.38 6.87
C ARG A 282 -33.47 12.08 5.90
N ALA A 283 -33.17 11.53 4.73
CA ALA A 283 -34.16 11.18 3.71
C ALA A 283 -35.14 10.09 4.20
N ILE A 284 -34.66 9.07 4.92
CA ILE A 284 -35.51 8.06 5.57
C ILE A 284 -36.44 8.72 6.60
N TRP A 285 -35.92 9.64 7.41
CA TRP A 285 -36.73 10.36 8.39
C TRP A 285 -37.83 11.20 7.72
N GLU A 286 -37.47 11.98 6.69
CA GLU A 286 -38.42 12.77 5.90
C GLU A 286 -39.47 11.88 5.24
N GLN A 287 -39.05 10.74 4.70
CA GLN A 287 -39.95 9.78 4.08
C GLN A 287 -40.93 9.16 5.08
N ASN A 288 -40.47 8.81 6.29
CA ASN A 288 -41.35 8.28 7.33
C ASN A 288 -42.41 9.32 7.73
N GLN A 289 -42.02 10.60 7.81
CA GLN A 289 -42.97 11.70 8.04
C GLN A 289 -43.97 11.86 6.87
N GLU A 290 -43.52 11.74 5.62
CA GLU A 290 -44.41 11.75 4.45
C GLU A 290 -45.35 10.55 4.41
N LEU A 291 -44.88 9.36 4.81
CA LEU A 291 -45.69 8.15 4.87
C LEU A 291 -46.80 8.30 5.91
N GLU A 292 -46.49 8.80 7.11
CA GLU A 292 -47.49 9.11 8.15
C GLU A 292 -48.54 10.09 7.62
N ARG A 293 -48.12 11.14 6.89
CA ARG A 293 -49.04 12.10 6.26
C ARG A 293 -49.94 11.44 5.22
N LEU A 294 -49.37 10.60 4.35
CA LEU A 294 -50.14 9.89 3.32
C LEU A 294 -51.14 8.90 3.92
N GLN A 295 -50.77 8.22 5.02
CA GLN A 295 -51.69 7.34 5.76
C GLN A 295 -52.89 8.12 6.30
N LYS A 296 -52.67 9.27 6.95
CA LYS A 296 -53.77 10.12 7.42
C LYS A 296 -54.63 10.68 6.29
N LEU A 297 -54.01 11.02 5.15
CA LEU A 297 -54.76 11.43 3.95
C LEU A 297 -55.67 10.31 3.46
N ASP A 298 -55.16 9.07 3.39
CA ASP A 298 -55.97 7.91 3.01
C ASP A 298 -57.08 7.63 4.05
N GLU A 299 -56.86 7.86 5.35
CA GLU A 299 -57.90 7.80 6.38
C GLU A 299 -59.01 8.85 6.15
N PHE A 300 -58.67 10.12 5.92
CA PHE A 300 -59.65 11.16 5.61
C PHE A 300 -60.43 10.86 4.32
N LEU A 301 -59.74 10.39 3.28
CA LEU A 301 -60.36 10.01 2.02
C LEU A 301 -61.38 8.87 2.23
N LYS A 302 -61.06 7.87 3.06
CA LYS A 302 -61.97 6.78 3.40
C LYS A 302 -63.18 7.28 4.19
N GLU A 303 -62.97 8.08 5.22
CA GLU A 303 -64.06 8.64 6.05
C GLU A 303 -65.05 9.48 5.23
N GLU A 304 -64.54 10.43 4.45
CA GLU A 304 -65.37 11.33 3.64
C GLU A 304 -66.08 10.57 2.51
N PHE A 305 -65.43 9.56 1.92
CA PHE A 305 -66.06 8.67 0.95
C PHE A 305 -67.23 7.90 1.57
N VAL A 306 -67.02 7.27 2.72
CA VAL A 306 -68.06 6.51 3.42
C VAL A 306 -69.24 7.42 3.79
N GLU A 307 -68.97 8.63 4.27
CA GLU A 307 -70.02 9.60 4.60
C GLU A 307 -70.84 10.00 3.36
N ALA A 308 -70.15 10.30 2.25
CA ALA A 308 -70.80 10.69 0.99
C ALA A 308 -71.66 9.56 0.41
N VAL A 309 -71.13 8.34 0.35
CA VAL A 309 -71.85 7.15 -0.13
C VAL A 309 -73.03 6.83 0.79
N SER A 310 -72.86 6.89 2.11
CA SER A 310 -73.92 6.58 3.07
C SER A 310 -75.13 7.49 2.89
N LYS A 311 -74.90 8.80 2.66
CA LYS A 311 -75.97 9.77 2.37
C LYS A 311 -76.75 9.41 1.10
N TRP A 312 -76.08 8.89 0.08
CA TRP A 312 -76.73 8.46 -1.16
C TRP A 312 -77.40 7.09 -1.03
N GLN A 313 -76.84 6.17 -0.26
CA GLN A 313 -77.43 4.86 0.04
C GLN A 313 -78.75 5.00 0.81
N VAL A 314 -78.83 5.89 1.80
CA VAL A 314 -80.08 6.18 2.53
C VAL A 314 -81.18 6.64 1.55
N LYS A 315 -80.83 7.46 0.55
CA LYS A 315 -81.77 7.90 -0.48
C LYS A 315 -82.10 6.80 -1.48
N LEU A 316 -81.14 5.96 -1.84
CA LEU A 316 -81.32 4.82 -2.74
C LEU A 316 -82.32 3.79 -2.18
N PHE A 317 -82.22 3.46 -0.89
CA PHE A 317 -83.07 2.48 -0.21
C PHE A 317 -84.32 3.07 0.44
N GLY A 318 -84.53 4.39 0.35
CA GLY A 318 -85.70 5.08 0.90
C GLY A 318 -87.01 4.61 0.28
N GLU A 319 -87.99 4.25 1.12
CA GLU A 319 -89.31 3.78 0.67
C GLU A 319 -90.06 4.83 -0.17
N GLN A 320 -89.78 6.11 0.05
CA GLN A 320 -90.40 7.24 -0.65
C GLN A 320 -89.64 7.71 -1.90
N THR A 321 -88.52 7.08 -2.26
CA THR A 321 -87.69 7.51 -3.40
C THR A 321 -88.22 6.97 -4.73
N PRO A 322 -88.50 7.82 -5.74
CA PRO A 322 -88.93 7.38 -7.06
C PRO A 322 -87.90 6.49 -7.77
N GLU A 323 -88.35 5.54 -8.59
CA GLU A 323 -87.50 4.57 -9.29
C GLU A 323 -86.42 5.22 -10.18
N VAL A 324 -86.78 6.32 -10.87
CA VAL A 324 -85.85 7.11 -11.69
C VAL A 324 -84.76 7.77 -10.84
N GLU A 325 -85.09 8.24 -9.64
CA GLU A 325 -84.11 8.83 -8.72
C GLU A 325 -83.21 7.74 -8.12
N ARG A 326 -83.76 6.57 -7.79
CA ARG A 326 -82.97 5.41 -7.33
C ARG A 326 -81.93 4.99 -8.38
N TRP A 327 -82.32 4.92 -9.64
CA TRP A 327 -81.39 4.61 -10.72
C TRP A 327 -80.25 5.64 -10.81
N LEU A 328 -80.56 6.93 -10.67
CA LEU A 328 -79.55 8.00 -10.66
C LEU A 328 -78.59 7.90 -9.47
N TYR A 329 -79.08 7.68 -8.25
CA TYR A 329 -78.21 7.46 -7.08
C TYR A 329 -77.31 6.23 -7.28
N HIS A 330 -77.84 5.12 -7.82
CA HIS A 330 -77.06 3.93 -8.10
C HIS A 330 -75.92 4.20 -9.10
N GLN A 331 -76.20 4.88 -10.22
CA GLN A 331 -75.18 5.21 -11.22
C GLN A 331 -74.08 6.10 -10.64
N TYR A 332 -74.44 7.13 -9.88
CA TYR A 332 -73.45 8.03 -9.28
C TYR A 332 -72.65 7.36 -8.15
N SER A 333 -73.25 6.47 -7.36
CA SER A 333 -72.51 5.62 -6.41
C SER A 333 -71.44 4.77 -7.10
N GLN A 334 -71.75 4.19 -8.27
CA GLN A 334 -70.76 3.42 -9.05
C GLN A 334 -69.64 4.31 -9.63
N LEU A 335 -69.96 5.56 -10.01
CA LEU A 335 -68.96 6.51 -10.50
C LEU A 335 -67.98 6.92 -9.39
N ILE A 336 -68.48 7.27 -8.21
CA ILE A 336 -67.60 7.67 -7.10
C ILE A 336 -66.81 6.47 -6.55
N LEU A 337 -67.36 5.25 -6.58
CA LEU A 337 -66.64 4.04 -6.20
C LEU A 337 -65.43 3.81 -7.11
N LYS A 338 -65.60 3.90 -8.44
CA LYS A 338 -64.48 3.80 -9.39
C LYS A 338 -63.44 4.90 -9.21
N GLN A 339 -63.87 6.11 -8.84
CA GLN A 339 -62.96 7.20 -8.52
C GLN A 339 -62.18 6.93 -7.22
N ALA A 340 -62.84 6.39 -6.20
CA ALA A 340 -62.21 5.99 -4.93
C ALA A 340 -61.21 4.85 -5.13
N GLU A 341 -61.55 3.81 -5.89
CA GLU A 341 -60.65 2.71 -6.28
C GLU A 341 -59.37 3.22 -6.94
N ARG A 342 -59.48 4.23 -7.82
CA ARG A 342 -58.32 4.84 -8.49
C ARG A 342 -57.44 5.66 -7.52
N ILE A 343 -58.04 6.40 -6.61
CA ILE A 343 -57.34 7.38 -5.76
C ILE A 343 -56.78 6.72 -4.49
N ILE A 344 -57.56 5.85 -3.85
CA ILE A 344 -57.19 5.16 -2.60
C ILE A 344 -56.47 3.84 -2.93
N GLY A 345 -56.80 3.19 -4.05
CA GLY A 345 -56.23 1.91 -4.49
C GLY A 345 -57.17 0.72 -4.24
N ASN A 346 -56.97 -0.37 -5.00
CA ASN A 346 -57.81 -1.58 -4.97
C ASN A 346 -57.57 -2.51 -3.78
N GLU A 347 -56.58 -2.26 -2.93
CA GLU A 347 -56.25 -3.18 -1.81
C GLU A 347 -57.23 -3.06 -0.62
N HIS A 348 -58.23 -2.17 -0.70
CA HIS A 348 -59.06 -1.77 0.43
C HIS A 348 -60.58 -1.75 0.19
N PHE A 349 -61.07 -2.23 -0.97
CA PHE A 349 -62.49 -2.24 -1.32
C PHE A 349 -62.99 -3.62 -1.74
#